data_AF-A0A662VFM7-F1
#
_entry.id   AF-A0A662VFM7-F1
#
_cell.length_a   1.000
_cell.length_b   1.000
_cell.length_c   1.000
_cell.angle_alpha   90.00
_cell.angle_beta   90.00
_cell.angle_gamma   90.00
#
_symmetry.space_group_name_H-M   'P 1'
#
loop_
_entity.id
_entity.type
_entity.pdbx_description
1 polymer ?
#
loop_
_entity_poly.entity_id
_entity_poly.type
_entity_poly.pdbx_seq_one_letter_code
_entity_poly.pdbx_strand_id
1 'polypeptide(L)'
;MTITVKEMRIAEINTVAMGIPLIRLMEAAGKSVADTVIEHYPIREKEEVKVVILMGRGGNGGDSLVAARYLSSRGYHVEIIPAYREELINHPDTLENYKI
;
A
#
# COMPACT_ATOMS: atom_id res chain seq x y z
N MET A 1 -0.57 -17.44 14.54
CA MET A 1 -0.26 -16.58 15.69
C MET A 1 -0.75 -15.19 15.36
N THR A 2 -1.47 -14.53 16.25
CA THR A 2 -1.94 -13.14 16.08
C THR A 2 -1.24 -12.24 17.09
N ILE A 3 -1.03 -10.98 16.73
CA ILE A 3 -0.46 -9.94 17.61
C ILE A 3 -1.44 -8.77 17.74
N THR A 4 -1.36 -8.05 18.85
CA THR A 4 -2.15 -6.84 19.11
C THR A 4 -1.63 -5.65 18.29
N VAL A 5 -2.47 -4.61 18.16
CA VAL A 5 -2.07 -3.33 17.54
C VAL A 5 -0.82 -2.73 18.21
N LYS A 6 -0.75 -2.83 19.54
CA LYS A 6 0.39 -2.33 20.30
C LYS A 6 1.67 -3.10 19.97
N GLU A 7 1.59 -4.43 19.89
CA GLU A 7 2.74 -5.27 19.53
C GLU A 7 3.20 -5.03 18.09
N MET A 8 2.27 -4.86 17.14
CA MET A 8 2.62 -4.49 15.77
C MET A 8 3.38 -3.15 15.72
N ARG A 9 2.90 -2.15 16.46
CA ARG A 9 3.57 -0.85 16.56
C ARG A 9 4.97 -0.96 17.15
N ILE A 10 5.15 -1.81 18.16
CA ILE A 10 6.46 -2.08 18.75
C ILE A 10 7.40 -2.74 17.73
N ALA A 11 6.89 -3.68 16.93
CA ALA A 11 7.66 -4.33 15.87
C ALA A 11 8.13 -3.33 14.81
N GLU A 12 7.27 -2.42 14.37
CA GLU A 12 7.64 -1.33 13.44
C GLU A 12 8.76 -0.46 14.02
N ILE A 13 8.60 0.01 15.26
CA ILE A 13 9.60 0.88 15.93
C ILE A 13 10.95 0.17 16.04
N ASN A 14 10.95 -1.10 16.45
CA ASN A 14 12.18 -1.88 16.56
C ASN A 14 12.86 -2.07 15.20
N THR A 15 12.08 -2.28 14.15
CA THR A 15 12.59 -2.43 12.78
C THR A 15 13.26 -1.15 12.29
N VAL A 16 12.66 0.01 12.60
CA VAL A 16 13.27 1.33 12.33
C VAL A 16 14.56 1.51 13.15
N ALA A 17 14.56 1.11 14.42
CA ALA A 17 15.76 1.17 15.27
C ALA A 17 16.90 0.26 14.77
N MET A 18 16.57 -0.82 14.05
CA MET A 18 17.52 -1.70 13.36
C MET A 18 18.03 -1.13 12.02
N GLY A 19 17.61 0.09 11.65
CA GLY A 19 18.08 0.80 10.46
C GLY A 19 17.26 0.54 9.20
N ILE A 20 16.10 -0.12 9.29
CA ILE A 20 15.18 -0.30 8.16
C ILE A 20 14.13 0.82 8.19
N PRO A 21 14.13 1.77 7.24
CA PRO A 21 13.18 2.88 7.23
C PRO A 21 11.73 2.41 7.11
N LEU A 22 10.79 3.12 7.73
CA LEU A 22 9.36 2.79 7.72
C LEU A 22 8.80 2.72 6.29
N ILE A 23 9.22 3.62 5.39
CA ILE A 23 8.85 3.58 3.97
C ILE A 23 9.22 2.26 3.27
N ARG A 24 10.25 1.54 3.71
CA ARG A 24 10.60 0.21 3.18
C ARG A 24 9.64 -0.87 3.66
N LEU A 25 9.09 -0.72 4.87
CA LEU A 25 8.05 -1.61 5.38
C LEU A 25 6.74 -1.40 4.62
N MET A 26 6.40 -0.13 4.36
CA MET A 26 5.28 0.25 3.50
C MET A 26 5.43 -0.29 2.06
N GLU A 27 6.62 -0.19 1.48
CA GLU A 27 6.91 -0.77 0.16
C GLU A 27 6.66 -2.29 0.14
N ALA A 28 7.13 -2.99 1.17
CA ALA A 28 6.94 -4.42 1.31
C ALA A 28 5.46 -4.81 1.51
N ALA A 29 4.73 -4.08 2.35
CA ALA A 29 3.32 -4.31 2.62
C ALA A 29 2.47 -4.09 1.35
N GLY A 30 2.63 -2.95 0.67
CA GLY A 30 1.91 -2.66 -0.56
C GLY A 30 2.23 -3.63 -1.69
N LYS A 31 3.51 -4.02 -1.86
CA LYS A 31 3.90 -5.07 -2.82
C LYS A 31 3.20 -6.39 -2.51
N SER A 32 3.17 -6.81 -1.23
CA SER A 32 2.51 -8.05 -0.84
C SER A 32 1.02 -8.03 -1.17
N VAL A 33 0.34 -6.89 -0.97
CA VAL A 33 -1.07 -6.74 -1.36
C VAL A 33 -1.23 -6.88 -2.87
N ALA A 34 -0.39 -6.21 -3.66
CA ALA A 34 -0.43 -6.32 -5.12
C ALA A 34 -0.17 -7.76 -5.60
N ASP A 35 0.84 -8.44 -5.05
CA ASP A 35 1.15 -9.83 -5.39
C ASP A 35 -0.05 -10.75 -5.10
N THR A 36 -0.71 -10.58 -3.95
CA THR A 36 -1.91 -11.36 -3.60
C THR A 36 -3.06 -11.10 -4.58
N VAL A 37 -3.30 -9.85 -4.97
CA VAL A 37 -4.31 -9.51 -5.99
C VAL A 37 -3.98 -10.15 -7.33
N ILE A 38 -2.71 -10.11 -7.75
CA ILE A 38 -2.26 -10.70 -9.01
C ILE A 38 -2.46 -12.23 -9.02
N GLU A 39 -2.16 -12.88 -7.89
CA GLU A 39 -2.34 -14.33 -7.73
C GLU A 39 -3.81 -14.75 -7.85
N HIS A 40 -4.72 -13.99 -7.25
CA HIS A 40 -6.15 -14.33 -7.22
C HIS A 40 -6.89 -13.88 -8.48
N TYR A 41 -6.42 -12.82 -9.13
CA TYR A 41 -7.07 -12.19 -10.29
C TYR A 41 -6.08 -11.97 -11.43
N PRO A 42 -5.44 -13.02 -11.97
CA PRO A 42 -4.46 -12.88 -13.05
C PRO A 42 -5.12 -12.35 -14.32
N ILE A 43 -4.46 -11.40 -14.99
CA ILE A 43 -4.89 -10.92 -16.31
C ILE A 43 -4.73 -12.06 -17.34
N ARG A 44 -5.81 -12.38 -18.05
CA ARG A 44 -5.79 -13.33 -19.17
C ARG A 44 -5.74 -12.58 -20.50
N GLU A 45 -5.44 -13.30 -21.58
CA GLU A 45 -5.37 -12.69 -22.91
C GLU A 45 -6.65 -11.95 -23.25
N LYS A 46 -6.52 -10.66 -23.64
CA LYS A 46 -7.60 -9.75 -24.04
C LYS A 46 -8.58 -9.36 -22.92
N GLU A 47 -8.29 -9.68 -21.67
CA GLU A 47 -9.06 -9.20 -20.52
C GLU A 47 -8.49 -7.89 -19.98
N GLU A 48 -9.37 -6.98 -19.59
CA GLU A 48 -9.04 -5.79 -18.80
C GLU A 48 -9.49 -6.05 -17.36
N VAL A 49 -8.57 -6.03 -16.41
CA VAL A 49 -8.90 -6.16 -14.98
C VAL A 49 -8.83 -4.78 -14.33
N LYS A 50 -9.99 -4.32 -13.86
CA LYS A 50 -10.14 -3.04 -13.16
C LYS A 50 -10.04 -3.23 -11.66
N VAL A 51 -9.25 -2.39 -11.00
CA VAL A 51 -9.05 -2.40 -9.55
C VAL A 51 -9.37 -1.01 -9.01
N VAL A 52 -10.32 -0.95 -8.08
CA VAL A 52 -10.64 0.29 -7.35
C VAL A 52 -10.01 0.20 -5.96
N ILE A 53 -9.20 1.18 -5.61
CA ILE A 53 -8.53 1.29 -4.32
C ILE A 53 -9.16 2.43 -3.53
N LEU A 54 -9.70 2.12 -2.35
CA LEU A 54 -10.21 3.12 -1.41
C LEU A 54 -9.11 3.53 -0.44
N MET A 55 -8.51 4.69 -0.68
CA MET A 55 -7.32 5.14 0.05
C MET A 55 -7.71 5.91 1.33
N GLY A 56 -7.24 5.42 2.49
CA GLY A 56 -7.32 6.14 3.76
C GLY A 56 -6.23 7.20 3.91
N ARG A 57 -6.33 8.05 4.94
CA ARG A 57 -5.38 9.16 5.19
C ARG A 57 -4.08 8.79 5.94
N GLY A 58 -3.97 7.54 6.41
CA GLY A 58 -2.88 7.07 7.30
C GLY A 58 -1.86 6.19 6.58
N GLY A 59 -1.11 5.39 7.35
CA GLY A 59 -0.08 4.46 6.83
C GLY A 59 -0.61 3.47 5.79
N ASN A 60 -1.78 2.86 6.06
CA ASN A 60 -2.42 1.96 5.09
C ASN A 60 -2.79 2.66 3.77
N GLY A 61 -2.99 3.98 3.78
CA GLY A 61 -3.14 4.77 2.56
C GLY A 61 -1.88 4.70 1.70
N GLY A 62 -0.72 4.81 2.34
CA GLY A 62 0.59 4.66 1.70
C GLY A 62 0.80 3.26 1.14
N ASP A 63 0.46 2.21 1.91
CA ASP A 63 0.52 0.82 1.42
C ASP A 63 -0.33 0.64 0.16
N SER A 64 -1.50 1.28 0.11
CA SER A 64 -2.41 1.21 -1.03
C SER A 64 -1.88 1.92 -2.27
N LEU A 65 -1.16 3.04 -2.12
CA LEU A 65 -0.47 3.74 -3.22
C LEU A 65 0.65 2.88 -3.80
N VAL A 66 1.42 2.22 -2.92
CA VAL A 66 2.44 1.25 -3.34
C VAL A 66 1.78 0.09 -4.11
N ALA A 67 0.71 -0.49 -3.57
CA ALA A 67 -0.01 -1.57 -4.24
C ALA A 67 -0.53 -1.13 -5.62
N ALA A 68 -1.08 0.08 -5.71
CA ALA A 68 -1.56 0.67 -6.96
C ALA A 68 -0.45 0.76 -8.01
N ARG A 69 0.74 1.23 -7.62
CA ARG A 69 1.91 1.31 -8.51
C ARG A 69 2.33 -0.07 -9.01
N TYR A 70 2.41 -1.07 -8.13
CA TYR A 70 2.75 -2.43 -8.54
C TYR A 70 1.69 -3.04 -9.48
N LEU A 71 0.41 -2.91 -9.17
CA LEU A 71 -0.68 -3.41 -10.01
C LEU A 71 -0.69 -2.72 -11.39
N SER A 72 -0.56 -1.39 -11.42
CA SER A 72 -0.50 -0.63 -12.67
C SER A 72 0.71 -1.07 -13.52
N SER A 73 1.87 -1.29 -12.90
CA SER A 73 3.06 -1.79 -13.60
C SER A 73 2.89 -3.19 -14.21
N ARG A 74 1.89 -3.96 -13.75
CA ARG A 74 1.53 -5.28 -14.26
C ARG A 74 0.33 -5.28 -15.20
N GLY A 75 -0.12 -4.10 -15.64
CA GLY A 75 -1.16 -3.96 -16.66
C GLY A 75 -2.59 -3.93 -16.12
N TYR A 76 -2.78 -3.88 -14.79
CA TYR A 76 -4.10 -3.65 -14.21
C TYR A 76 -4.52 -2.20 -14.43
N HIS A 77 -5.81 -1.97 -14.69
CA HIS A 77 -6.38 -0.63 -14.72
C HIS A 77 -6.77 -0.25 -13.29
N VAL A 78 -5.94 0.58 -12.64
CA VAL A 78 -6.13 0.96 -11.25
C VAL A 78 -6.74 2.36 -11.16
N GLU A 79 -7.82 2.49 -10.39
CA GLU A 79 -8.42 3.75 -9.98
C GLU A 79 -8.29 3.91 -8.46
N ILE A 80 -7.80 5.06 -8.01
CA ILE A 80 -7.64 5.37 -6.59
C ILE A 80 -8.69 6.40 -6.20
N ILE A 81 -9.50 6.09 -5.20
CA ILE A 81 -10.51 6.98 -4.64
C ILE A 81 -10.09 7.31 -3.19
N PRO A 82 -9.61 8.53 -2.92
CA PRO A 82 -9.35 8.98 -1.56
C PRO A 82 -10.64 9.05 -0.75
N ALA A 83 -10.68 8.39 0.42
CA ALA A 83 -11.80 8.47 1.35
C ALA A 83 -11.86 9.81 2.12
N TYR A 84 -10.79 10.59 2.04
CA TYR A 84 -10.63 11.88 2.69
C TYR A 84 -9.98 12.87 1.72
N ARG A 85 -10.12 14.15 2.00
CA ARG A 85 -9.40 15.18 1.23
C ARG A 85 -7.89 15.02 1.42
N GLU A 86 -7.14 15.32 0.37
CA GLU A 86 -5.68 15.16 0.34
C GLU A 86 -4.97 15.92 1.47
N GLU A 87 -5.47 17.11 1.84
CA GLU A 87 -4.85 17.93 2.89
C GLU A 87 -4.96 17.30 4.29
N LEU A 88 -5.77 16.23 4.43
CA LEU A 88 -5.94 15.48 5.68
C LEU A 88 -4.99 14.27 5.78
N ILE A 89 -4.18 13.98 4.76
CA ILE A 89 -3.14 12.96 4.82
C ILE A 89 -2.08 13.42 5.82
N ASN A 90 -1.90 12.64 6.89
CA ASN A 90 -1.07 13.02 8.03
C ASN A 90 0.09 12.05 8.29
N HIS A 91 0.29 11.07 7.41
CA HIS A 91 1.38 10.11 7.51
C HIS A 91 2.52 10.51 6.54
N PRO A 92 3.75 10.78 7.03
CA PRO A 92 4.85 11.27 6.20
C PRO A 92 5.17 10.38 4.99
N ASP A 93 5.26 9.07 5.19
CA ASP A 93 5.56 8.14 4.09
C ASP A 93 4.39 8.00 3.11
N THR A 94 3.16 8.28 3.54
CA THR A 94 2.01 8.30 2.64
C THR A 94 2.07 9.54 1.77
N LEU A 95 2.39 10.71 2.33
CA LEU A 95 2.63 11.93 1.56
C LEU A 95 3.77 11.76 0.56
N GLU A 96 4.83 11.03 0.92
CA GLU A 96 5.93 10.76 0.00
C GLU A 96 5.48 9.90 -1.19
N ASN A 97 4.74 8.82 -0.92
CA ASN A 97 4.19 7.97 -1.99
C ASN A 97 3.09 8.64 -2.82
N TYR A 98 2.45 9.70 -2.31
CA TYR A 98 1.42 10.44 -3.02
C TYR A 98 1.98 11.39 -4.10
N LYS A 99 3.27 11.73 -4.04
CA LYS A 99 3.92 12.66 -4.99
C LYS A 99 4.27 12.04 -6.34
N ILE A 100 4.01 10.74 -6.53
CA ILE A 100 4.54 9.93 -7.63
C ILE A 100 3.42 9.53 -8.58
#